data_AF-A0A963PD95-F1
#
_entry.id   AF-A0A963PD95-F1
#
_cell.length_a   1.000
_cell.length_b   1.000
_cell.length_c   1.000
_cell.angle_alpha   90.00
_cell.angle_beta   90.00
_cell.angle_gamma   90.00
#
_symmetry.space_group_name_H-M   'P 1'
#
loop_
_entity.id
_entity.type
_entity.pdbx_description
1 polymer ?
#
loop_
_entity_poly.entity_id
_entity_poly.type
_entity_poly.pdbx_seq_one_letter_code
_entity_poly.pdbx_strand_id
1 'polypeptide(L)'
;MSLLLPHDDNGDPIAALGFDYRGAQSIAVTSLSRRNIAPMNTDIELVTIIATGACHFEVGDASVTAEVASSPFLYPGVYVDIPVRRGESHIAFISAGTDCTAYLMGRV
;
A
#
# COMPACT_ATOMS: atom_id res chain seq x y z
N MET A 1 10.90 -5.19 14.24
CA MET A 1 12.08 -4.44 14.73
C MET A 1 11.80 -2.97 14.43
N SER A 2 12.74 -2.03 14.56
CA SER A 2 12.56 -0.72 13.91
C SER A 2 13.21 -0.78 12.53
N LEU A 3 12.44 -0.59 11.46
CA LEU A 3 12.96 -0.49 10.11
C LEU A 3 13.82 0.79 10.01
N LEU A 4 15.14 0.64 9.89
CA LEU A 4 16.08 1.73 9.60
C LEU A 4 16.33 1.74 8.10
N LEU A 5 15.88 2.78 7.42
CA LEU A 5 16.19 3.00 6.02
C LEU A 5 17.64 3.52 5.90
N PRO A 6 18.43 3.05 4.91
CA PRO A 6 19.72 3.65 4.63
C PRO A 6 19.50 5.12 4.27
N HIS A 7 20.30 6.03 4.82
CA HIS A 7 20.23 7.46 4.52
C HIS A 7 21.23 7.83 3.43
N ASP A 8 20.92 8.86 2.64
CA ASP A 8 21.85 9.49 1.71
C ASP A 8 22.85 10.39 2.46
N ASP A 9 23.73 11.05 1.70
CA ASP A 9 24.74 11.95 2.25
C ASP A 9 24.13 13.21 2.92
N ASN A 10 22.85 13.51 2.69
CA ASN A 10 22.10 14.58 3.33
C ASN A 10 21.31 14.12 4.57
N GLY A 11 21.30 12.81 4.87
CA GLY A 11 20.52 12.23 5.95
C GLY A 11 19.08 11.88 5.56
N ASP A 12 18.72 11.92 4.27
CA ASP A 12 17.39 11.56 3.79
C ASP A 12 17.29 10.05 3.57
N PRO A 13 16.21 9.38 4.01
CA PRO A 13 16.06 7.94 3.80
C PRO A 13 15.94 7.60 2.31
N ILE A 14 16.81 6.69 1.84
CA ILE A 14 16.82 6.16 0.49
C ILE A 14 15.87 4.96 0.43
N ALA A 15 14.89 5.03 -0.48
CA ALA A 15 14.04 3.90 -0.84
C ALA A 15 14.80 2.87 -1.71
N ALA A 16 15.84 2.25 -1.13
CA ALA A 16 16.70 1.26 -1.79
C ALA A 16 16.28 -0.21 -1.53
N LEU A 17 15.16 -0.43 -0.82
CA LEU A 17 14.71 -1.78 -0.48
C LEU A 17 14.23 -2.53 -1.73
N GLY A 18 14.57 -3.81 -1.79
CA GLY A 18 14.14 -4.69 -2.87
C GLY A 18 12.65 -5.00 -2.77
N PHE A 19 12.07 -5.51 -3.85
CA PHE A 19 10.71 -6.07 -3.80
C PHE A 19 10.76 -7.52 -3.30
N ASP A 20 9.85 -7.90 -2.41
CA ASP A 20 9.64 -9.31 -2.10
C ASP A 20 8.92 -9.97 -3.29
N TYR A 21 9.57 -10.99 -3.87
CA TYR A 21 9.02 -11.79 -4.97
C TYR A 21 7.71 -12.51 -4.60
N ARG A 22 7.40 -12.65 -3.30
CA ARG A 22 6.18 -13.28 -2.77
C ARG A 22 5.07 -12.28 -2.43
N GLY A 23 5.40 -10.99 -2.38
CA GLY A 23 4.57 -9.96 -1.76
C GLY A 23 3.75 -9.11 -2.73
N ALA A 24 3.88 -9.32 -4.04
CA ALA A 24 3.16 -8.54 -5.04
C ALA A 24 1.72 -9.06 -5.20
N GLN A 25 0.74 -8.18 -5.06
CA GLN A 25 -0.67 -8.49 -5.29
C GLN A 25 -1.33 -7.37 -6.09
N SER A 26 -2.33 -7.72 -6.90
CA SER A 26 -3.17 -6.77 -7.62
C SER A 26 -4.61 -6.82 -7.12
N ILE A 27 -5.24 -5.66 -7.00
CA ILE A 27 -6.62 -5.51 -6.54
C ILE A 27 -7.38 -4.75 -7.62
N ALA A 28 -8.51 -5.30 -8.06
CA ALA A 28 -9.49 -4.57 -8.87
C ALA A 28 -10.24 -3.59 -7.95
N VAL A 29 -10.04 -2.30 -8.19
CA VAL A 29 -10.62 -1.22 -7.40
C VAL A 29 -11.87 -0.73 -8.10
N THR A 30 -12.97 -0.67 -7.35
CA THR A 30 -14.29 -0.28 -7.85
C THR A 30 -14.91 0.78 -6.94
N SER A 31 -16.16 1.16 -7.18
CA SER A 31 -16.93 2.04 -6.29
C SER A 31 -17.21 1.47 -4.90
N LEU A 32 -16.96 0.17 -4.68
CA LEU A 32 -16.99 -0.46 -3.37
C LEU A 32 -15.57 -0.66 -2.84
N SER A 33 -15.41 -0.49 -1.53
CA SER A 33 -14.15 -0.77 -0.85
C SER A 33 -13.75 -2.24 -1.03
N ARG A 34 -12.50 -2.44 -1.45
CA ARG A 34 -11.89 -3.75 -1.71
C ARG A 34 -10.50 -3.78 -1.10
N ARG A 35 -10.17 -4.85 -0.40
CA ARG A 35 -8.84 -5.09 0.17
C ARG A 35 -8.20 -6.33 -0.43
N ASN A 36 -6.91 -6.51 -0.19
CA ASN A 36 -6.23 -7.76 -0.45
C ASN A 36 -6.94 -8.92 0.27
N ILE A 37 -7.06 -10.07 -0.41
CA ILE A 37 -7.72 -11.26 0.16
C ILE A 37 -6.80 -11.95 1.16
N ALA A 38 -5.53 -12.12 0.79
CA ALA A 38 -4.52 -12.69 1.66
C ALA A 38 -3.80 -11.58 2.42
N PRO A 39 -3.62 -11.70 3.75
CA PRO A 39 -2.86 -10.73 4.52
C PRO A 39 -1.44 -10.60 3.97
N MET A 40 -0.86 -9.43 4.12
CA MET A 40 0.57 -9.21 3.88
C MET A 40 1.37 -10.08 4.84
N ASN A 41 2.53 -10.58 4.38
CA ASN A 41 3.35 -11.46 5.19
C ASN A 41 3.91 -10.70 6.40
N THR A 42 4.03 -11.38 7.54
CA THR A 42 4.35 -10.73 8.83
C THR A 42 5.81 -10.25 8.93
N ASP A 43 6.66 -10.66 7.98
CA ASP A 43 8.03 -10.20 7.81
C ASP A 43 8.14 -8.89 7.02
N ILE A 44 7.06 -8.44 6.36
CA ILE A 44 7.03 -7.19 5.59
C ILE A 44 6.74 -6.01 6.52
N GLU A 45 7.71 -5.11 6.67
CA GLU A 45 7.58 -3.87 7.45
C GLU A 45 7.31 -2.63 6.57
N LEU A 46 7.46 -2.74 5.24
CA LEU A 46 7.21 -1.66 4.27
C LEU A 46 6.51 -2.19 3.02
N VAL A 47 5.51 -1.47 2.55
CA VAL A 47 4.77 -1.81 1.33
C VAL A 47 4.74 -0.63 0.39
N THR A 48 5.00 -0.88 -0.88
CA THR A 48 4.79 0.10 -1.94
C THR A 48 3.45 -0.16 -2.59
N ILE A 49 2.67 0.90 -2.76
CA ILE A 49 1.42 0.87 -3.52
C ILE A 49 1.50 1.76 -4.77
N ILE A 50 0.76 1.38 -5.80
CA ILE A 50 0.55 2.18 -7.02
C ILE A 50 -0.81 1.80 -7.62
N ALA A 51 -1.49 2.75 -8.25
CA ALA A 51 -2.73 2.49 -8.97
C ALA A 51 -2.68 2.99 -10.41
N THR A 52 -3.44 2.33 -11.29
CA THR A 52 -3.60 2.74 -12.70
C THR A 52 -4.60 3.89 -12.87
N GLY A 53 -5.40 4.17 -11.85
CA GLY A 53 -6.42 5.22 -11.83
C GLY A 53 -6.50 5.87 -10.44
N ALA A 54 -7.23 6.97 -10.33
CA ALA A 54 -7.43 7.68 -9.07
C ALA A 54 -8.26 6.84 -8.07
N CYS A 55 -7.74 6.68 -6.85
CA CYS A 55 -8.42 5.94 -5.79
C CYS A 55 -8.05 6.47 -4.41
N HIS A 56 -8.81 6.09 -3.40
CA HIS A 56 -8.46 6.28 -2.00
C HIS A 56 -8.02 4.95 -1.40
N PHE A 57 -7.20 4.99 -0.34
CA PHE A 57 -6.72 3.79 0.33
C PHE A 57 -6.67 3.93 1.85
N GLU A 58 -6.73 2.81 2.56
CA GLU A 58 -6.53 2.71 4.02
C GLU A 58 -5.71 1.48 4.36
N VAL A 59 -4.91 1.58 5.42
CA VAL A 59 -4.11 0.47 5.95
C VAL A 59 -4.67 0.03 7.30
N GLY A 60 -4.81 -1.27 7.50
CA GLY A 60 -5.44 -1.81 8.71
C GLY A 60 -5.41 -3.33 8.77
N ASP A 61 -6.32 -3.90 9.55
CA ASP A 61 -6.48 -5.34 9.70
C ASP A 61 -7.49 -5.91 8.68
N ALA A 62 -7.93 -7.16 8.87
CA ALA A 62 -8.88 -7.83 7.99
C ALA A 62 -10.27 -7.16 7.91
N SER A 63 -10.55 -6.15 8.75
CA SER A 63 -11.79 -5.37 8.75
C SER A 63 -11.65 -3.98 8.09
N VAL A 64 -10.46 -3.59 7.64
CA VAL A 64 -10.21 -2.25 7.08
C VAL A 64 -11.08 -1.96 5.85
N THR A 65 -11.59 -0.72 5.81
CA THR A 65 -12.41 -0.17 4.73
C THR A 65 -11.89 1.23 4.36
N ALA A 66 -11.63 1.44 3.07
CA ALA A 66 -11.33 2.75 2.51
C ALA A 66 -12.62 3.50 2.13
N GLU A 67 -12.63 4.82 2.38
CA GLU A 67 -13.78 5.71 2.22
C GLU A 67 -13.40 6.95 1.42
N VAL A 68 -14.21 7.32 0.42
CA VAL A 68 -13.91 8.45 -0.50
C VAL A 68 -13.78 9.78 0.24
N ALA A 69 -14.55 9.99 1.31
CA ALA A 69 -14.62 11.28 1.99
C ALA A 69 -13.47 11.54 2.98
N SER A 70 -12.85 10.48 3.52
CA SER A 70 -11.91 10.58 4.64
C SER A 70 -10.56 9.95 4.39
N SER A 71 -10.47 9.00 3.47
CA SER A 71 -9.24 8.25 3.24
C SER A 71 -8.26 9.03 2.36
N PRO A 72 -6.94 8.85 2.55
CA PRO A 72 -5.93 9.44 1.69
C PRO A 72 -6.16 9.16 0.21
N PHE A 73 -5.88 10.16 -0.63
CA PHE A 73 -5.98 10.05 -2.08
C PHE A 73 -4.67 9.56 -2.69
N LEU A 74 -4.76 8.55 -3.55
CA LEU A 74 -3.66 8.02 -4.36
C LEU A 74 -3.84 8.47 -5.81
N TYR A 75 -2.88 9.28 -6.28
CA TYR A 75 -2.83 9.69 -7.68
C TYR A 75 -2.36 8.53 -8.58
N PRO A 76 -2.91 8.41 -9.80
CA PRO A 76 -2.52 7.35 -10.72
C PRO A 76 -1.04 7.45 -11.10
N GLY A 77 -0.36 6.31 -11.18
CA GLY A 77 1.04 6.22 -11.62
C GLY A 77 2.08 6.64 -10.56
N VAL A 78 1.65 7.03 -9.36
CA VAL A 78 2.55 7.41 -8.27
C VAL A 78 2.81 6.20 -7.38
N TYR A 79 4.09 5.90 -7.15
CA TYR A 79 4.52 4.92 -6.15
C TYR A 79 4.53 5.59 -4.77
N VAL A 80 3.89 4.95 -3.79
CA VAL A 80 3.85 5.43 -2.41
C VAL A 80 4.32 4.30 -1.49
N ASP A 81 5.34 4.58 -0.69
CA ASP A 81 5.85 3.67 0.31
C ASP A 81 5.16 3.91 1.66
N ILE A 82 4.62 2.85 2.26
CA ILE A 82 3.84 2.91 3.49
C ILE A 82 4.44 1.94 4.51
N PRO A 83 4.85 2.42 5.70
CA PRO A 83 5.28 1.54 6.77
C PRO A 83 4.08 0.77 7.32
N VAL A 84 4.24 -0.55 7.48
CA VAL A 84 3.20 -1.42 8.05
C VAL A 84 3.42 -1.52 9.55
N ARG A 85 2.43 -1.10 10.34
CA ARG A 85 2.50 -1.14 11.81
C ARG A 85 2.01 -2.48 12.35
N ARG A 86 2.28 -2.73 13.62
CA ARG A 86 1.83 -3.96 14.29
C ARG A 86 0.30 -4.05 14.29
N GLY A 87 -0.24 -5.10 13.67
CA GLY A 87 -1.68 -5.34 13.53
C GLY A 87 -2.23 -4.96 12.16
N GLU A 88 -1.50 -4.16 11.40
CA GLU A 88 -1.80 -3.87 10.00
C GLU A 88 -1.33 -5.05 9.13
N SER A 89 -2.21 -5.51 8.26
CA SER A 89 -1.99 -6.67 7.38
C SER A 89 -2.75 -6.56 6.06
N HIS A 90 -3.62 -5.56 5.94
CA HIS A 90 -4.45 -5.34 4.79
C HIS A 90 -4.42 -3.88 4.36
N ILE A 91 -4.61 -3.66 3.06
CA ILE A 91 -4.79 -2.35 2.46
C ILE A 91 -6.11 -2.40 1.68
N ALA A 92 -7.04 -1.54 2.06
CA ALA A 92 -8.29 -1.35 1.33
C ALA A 92 -8.14 -0.21 0.32
N PHE A 93 -8.85 -0.32 -0.79
CA PHE A 93 -8.91 0.65 -1.87
C PHE A 93 -10.36 0.89 -2.29
N ILE A 94 -10.68 2.12 -2.70
CA ILE A 94 -11.96 2.51 -3.29
C ILE A 94 -11.73 3.50 -4.43
N SER A 95 -12.41 3.34 -5.56
CA SER A 95 -12.22 4.20 -6.73
C SER A 95 -12.69 5.61 -6.44
N ALA A 96 -11.97 6.62 -6.91
CA ALA A 96 -12.41 8.03 -6.84
C ALA A 96 -13.23 8.46 -8.07
N GLY A 97 -13.76 7.50 -8.85
CA GLY A 97 -14.61 7.79 -10.01
C GLY A 97 -14.72 6.62 -10.97
N THR A 98 -13.62 6.25 -11.62
CA THR A 98 -13.56 5.12 -12.56
C THR A 98 -12.84 3.93 -11.96
N ASP A 99 -13.30 2.74 -12.27
CA ASP A 99 -12.65 1.49 -11.88
C ASP A 99 -11.19 1.46 -12.35
N CYS A 100 -10.31 0.91 -11.52
CA CYS A 100 -8.89 0.83 -11.79
C CYS A 100 -8.26 -0.41 -11.15
N THR A 101 -6.93 -0.54 -11.28
CA THR A 101 -6.18 -1.61 -10.63
C THR A 101 -5.14 -0.99 -9.71
N ALA A 102 -5.16 -1.40 -8.45
CA ALA A 102 -4.12 -1.10 -7.49
C ALA A 102 -3.17 -2.29 -7.36
N TYR A 103 -1.89 -2.01 -7.19
CA TYR A 103 -0.85 -2.99 -6.91
C TYR A 103 -0.28 -2.66 -5.54
N LEU A 104 -0.07 -3.71 -4.74
CA LEU A 104 0.66 -3.64 -3.48
C LEU A 104 1.87 -4.56 -3.59
N MET A 105 3.01 -4.11 -3.10
CA MET A 105 4.28 -4.81 -3.20
C MET A 105 5.02 -4.70 -1.88
N GLY A 106 5.23 -5.83 -1.20
CA GLY A 106 6.10 -5.87 -0.02
C GLY A 106 7.55 -5.53 -0.37
N ARG A 107 8.25 -4.85 0.54
CA ARG A 107 9.67 -4.50 0.44
C ARG A 107 10.47 -5.24 1.52
N VAL A 108 11.67 -5.70 1.16
CA VAL A 108 12.64 -6.41 2.04
C VAL A 108 14.07 -5.94 1.81
#